data_AF-A0A2E7XC61-F1
#
_entry.id   AF-A0A2E7XC61-F1
#
_cell.length_a   1.000
_cell.length_b   1.000
_cell.length_c   1.000
_cell.angle_alpha   90.00
_cell.angle_beta   90.00
_cell.angle_gamma   90.00
#
_symmetry.space_group_name_H-M   'P 1'
#
loop_
_entity.id
_entity.type
_entity.pdbx_description
1 polymer ?
#
loop_
_entity_poly.entity_id
_entity_poly.type
_entity_poly.pdbx_seq_one_letter_code
_entity_poly.pdbx_strand_id
1 'polypeptide(L)'
;MTWEPAMKIVKCSIYLTILLCLSTSVEADEITDCLAIDSNLARLDCYDSIARRRVSAAAQESGSDTAAKPRKATLGKKSKKSEQSSVSQTTIEETSTTREVTKAAEKEEGFLSRFGKKIKKPKTDRQSVSSRVTSVRKSPMGNHILGLANGQTWVENEPGRRSIKAEQSITVTKKLLSFEMQLESGRRVAVHRID
;
A
#
# COMPACT_ATOMS: atom_id res chain seq x y z
N MET A 1 54.16 21.02 40.43
CA MET A 1 53.83 20.46 39.10
C MET A 1 52.90 19.27 39.33
N THR A 2 51.58 19.46 39.23
CA THR A 2 50.58 18.40 39.40
C THR A 2 49.60 18.46 38.23
N TRP A 3 49.83 17.61 37.23
CA TRP A 3 48.95 17.41 36.06
C TRP A 3 48.20 16.08 36.25
N GLU A 4 47.03 16.10 36.91
CA GLU A 4 46.19 14.91 37.11
C GLU A 4 44.66 15.05 36.88
N PRO A 5 44.04 16.20 36.54
CA PRO A 5 42.57 16.21 36.39
C PRO A 5 42.08 15.70 35.02
N ALA A 6 42.91 15.71 33.97
CA ALA A 6 42.44 15.49 32.60
C ALA A 6 42.00 14.03 32.29
N MET A 7 42.57 13.02 32.95
CA MET A 7 42.25 11.61 32.66
C MET A 7 40.94 11.11 33.30
N LYS A 8 40.46 11.74 34.37
CA LYS A 8 39.24 11.30 35.07
C LYS A 8 37.97 11.69 34.30
N ILE A 9 38.00 12.82 33.60
CA ILE A 9 36.86 13.34 32.82
C ILE A 9 36.60 12.46 31.59
N VAL A 10 37.65 11.97 30.93
CA VAL A 10 37.53 11.10 29.74
C VAL A 10 36.94 9.73 30.10
N LYS A 11 37.35 9.14 31.23
CA LYS A 11 36.83 7.84 31.68
C LYS A 11 35.34 7.94 32.06
N CYS A 12 34.91 9.02 32.71
CA CYS A 12 33.51 9.20 33.10
C CYS A 12 32.58 9.38 31.87
N SER A 13 33.04 10.09 30.84
CA SER A 13 32.30 10.29 29.59
C SER A 13 32.06 8.99 28.81
N ILE A 14 33.04 8.08 28.79
CA ILE A 14 32.93 6.78 28.11
C ILE A 14 31.97 5.82 28.83
N TYR A 15 31.95 5.84 30.17
CA TYR A 15 30.98 5.03 30.93
C TYR A 15 29.55 5.55 30.76
N LEU A 16 29.36 6.86 30.64
CA LEU A 16 28.04 7.46 30.43
C LEU A 16 27.46 7.13 29.05
N THR A 17 28.28 7.07 28.00
CA THR A 17 27.82 6.70 26.64
C THR A 17 27.55 5.20 26.50
N ILE A 18 28.30 4.33 27.18
CA ILE A 18 28.01 2.89 27.19
C ILE A 18 26.71 2.58 27.96
N LEU A 19 26.44 3.28 29.06
CA LEU A 19 25.21 3.09 29.84
C LEU A 19 23.94 3.50 29.08
N LEU A 20 24.05 4.43 28.12
CA LEU A 20 22.91 4.93 27.35
C LEU A 20 22.48 4.01 26.19
N CYS A 21 23.31 3.04 25.79
CA CYS A 21 23.04 2.15 24.65
C CYS A 21 22.32 0.84 25.00
N LEU A 22 22.08 0.53 26.29
CA LEU A 22 21.56 -0.77 26.72
C LEU A 22 20.02 -0.87 26.81
N SER A 23 19.28 0.20 26.52
CA SER A 23 17.82 0.25 26.72
C SER A 23 16.96 0.08 25.46
N THR A 24 17.52 -0.35 24.33
CA THR A 24 16.70 -0.71 23.15
C THR A 24 16.27 -2.18 23.22
N SER A 25 15.14 -2.45 23.89
CA SER A 25 14.47 -3.74 23.79
C SER A 25 13.90 -3.92 22.38
N VAL A 26 14.31 -5.00 21.72
CA VAL A 26 13.89 -5.37 20.36
C VAL A 26 12.51 -6.03 20.42
N GLU A 27 11.48 -5.34 19.94
CA GLU A 27 10.10 -5.83 19.87
C GLU A 27 9.79 -6.40 18.47
N ALA A 28 10.68 -7.28 17.97
CA ALA A 28 10.63 -7.78 16.59
C ALA A 28 10.01 -9.19 16.44
N ASP A 29 9.75 -9.89 17.55
CA ASP A 29 9.41 -11.32 17.51
C ASP A 29 7.99 -11.61 16.99
N GLU A 30 7.02 -10.72 17.21
CA GLU A 30 5.62 -10.99 16.80
C GLU A 30 5.43 -11.04 15.27
N ILE A 31 6.28 -10.37 14.51
CA ILE A 31 6.18 -10.34 13.04
C ILE A 31 6.79 -11.61 12.43
N THR A 32 7.79 -12.20 13.09
CA THR A 32 8.46 -13.41 12.61
C THR A 32 7.57 -14.64 12.71
N ASP A 33 6.65 -14.69 13.67
CA ASP A 33 5.69 -15.79 13.80
C ASP A 33 4.75 -15.90 12.59
N CYS A 34 4.32 -14.76 12.03
CA CYS A 34 3.48 -14.76 10.84
C CYS A 34 4.21 -15.29 9.59
N LEU A 35 5.55 -15.27 9.56
CA LEU A 35 6.32 -15.77 8.42
C LEU A 35 6.35 -17.30 8.35
N ALA A 36 6.16 -17.99 9.48
CA ALA A 36 6.13 -19.45 9.54
C ALA A 36 4.82 -20.06 9.00
N ILE A 37 3.82 -19.23 8.65
CA ILE A 37 2.53 -19.68 8.13
C ILE A 37 2.60 -19.88 6.60
N ASP A 38 2.39 -21.11 6.13
CA ASP A 38 2.43 -21.47 4.70
C ASP A 38 1.23 -20.95 3.90
N SER A 39 0.04 -20.89 4.51
CA SER A 39 -1.17 -20.41 3.86
C SER A 39 -1.16 -18.88 3.72
N ASN A 40 -1.23 -18.39 2.48
CA ASN A 40 -1.22 -16.95 2.19
C ASN A 40 -2.33 -16.17 2.90
N LEU A 41 -3.53 -16.75 2.99
CA LEU A 41 -4.68 -16.08 3.59
C LEU A 41 -4.53 -16.02 5.12
N ALA A 42 -4.11 -17.12 5.75
CA ALA A 42 -3.84 -17.15 7.19
C ALA A 42 -2.67 -16.23 7.59
N ARG A 43 -1.64 -16.12 6.73
CA ARG A 43 -0.54 -15.19 6.94
C ARG A 43 -0.97 -13.72 6.86
N LEU A 44 -1.89 -13.39 5.95
CA LEU A 44 -2.44 -12.04 5.85
C LEU A 44 -3.27 -11.69 7.11
N ASP A 45 -4.14 -12.60 7.54
CA ASP A 45 -4.96 -12.42 8.75
C ASP A 45 -4.09 -12.23 10.01
N CYS A 46 -2.95 -12.93 10.08
CA CYS A 46 -1.95 -12.78 11.14
C CYS A 46 -1.44 -11.33 11.22
N TYR A 47 -0.99 -10.76 10.10
CA TYR A 47 -0.53 -9.37 10.06
C TYR A 47 -1.63 -8.36 10.42
N ASP A 48 -2.84 -8.57 9.91
CA ASP A 48 -3.98 -7.71 10.21
C ASP A 48 -4.39 -7.74 11.69
N SER A 49 -4.19 -8.88 12.37
CA SER A 49 -4.43 -8.99 13.81
C SER A 49 -3.43 -8.17 14.65
N ILE A 50 -2.15 -8.17 14.27
CA ILE A 50 -1.11 -7.38 14.94
C ILE A 50 -1.39 -5.89 14.76
N ALA A 51 -1.70 -5.46 13.53
CA ALA A 51 -2.05 -4.08 13.24
C ALA A 51 -3.25 -3.60 14.07
N ARG A 52 -4.32 -4.42 14.15
CA ARG A 52 -5.51 -4.11 14.96
C ARG A 52 -5.22 -3.98 16.45
N ARG A 53 -4.35 -4.86 17.00
CA ARG A 53 -3.95 -4.79 18.41
C ARG A 53 -3.23 -3.49 18.73
N ARG A 54 -2.32 -3.03 17.85
CA ARG A 54 -1.61 -1.76 18.05
C ARG A 54 -2.53 -0.54 18.00
N VAL A 55 -3.48 -0.52 17.08
CA VAL A 55 -4.50 0.54 17.02
C VAL A 55 -5.37 0.54 18.27
N SER A 56 -5.72 -0.65 18.77
CA SER A 56 -6.56 -0.79 19.96
C SER A 56 -5.80 -0.41 21.24
N ALA A 57 -4.51 -0.76 21.37
CA ALA A 57 -3.66 -0.36 22.48
C ALA A 57 -3.47 1.16 22.53
N ALA A 58 -3.20 1.80 21.39
CA ALA A 58 -3.09 3.26 21.30
C ALA A 58 -4.41 3.98 21.68
N ALA A 59 -5.56 3.36 21.42
CA ALA A 59 -6.86 3.91 21.82
C ALA A 59 -7.14 3.78 23.33
N GLN A 60 -6.52 2.83 24.03
CA GLN A 60 -6.70 2.67 25.47
C GLN A 60 -5.81 3.59 26.31
N GLU A 61 -4.69 4.07 25.76
CA GLU A 61 -3.82 5.05 26.45
C GLU A 61 -4.38 6.48 26.41
N SER A 62 -5.42 6.75 25.63
CA SER A 62 -6.08 8.07 25.53
C SER A 62 -7.41 8.18 26.28
N GLY A 63 -7.70 7.22 27.16
CA GLY A 63 -9.01 7.04 27.81
C GLY A 63 -9.01 7.05 29.34
N SER A 64 -8.27 7.93 30.00
CA SER A 64 -8.50 8.30 31.41
C SER A 64 -8.65 9.82 31.50
N ASP A 65 -9.75 10.25 32.11
CA ASP A 65 -10.15 11.63 32.40
C ASP A 65 -10.65 12.47 31.22
N THR A 66 -11.93 12.32 30.89
CA THR A 66 -12.97 13.29 31.32
C THR A 66 -14.34 12.80 30.84
N ALA A 67 -15.23 12.51 31.80
CA ALA A 67 -16.62 12.16 31.55
C ALA A 67 -17.39 13.36 30.95
N ALA A 68 -17.61 13.35 29.64
CA ALA A 68 -18.56 14.23 28.98
C ALA A 68 -19.85 13.48 28.63
N LYS A 69 -20.93 13.97 29.24
CA LYS A 69 -22.34 13.54 29.24
C LYS A 69 -22.91 13.14 27.86
N PRO A 70 -23.78 12.11 27.75
CA PRO A 70 -24.28 11.63 26.48
C PRO A 70 -25.42 12.50 25.94
N ARG A 71 -25.38 12.82 24.64
CA ARG A 71 -26.48 13.45 23.90
C ARG A 71 -27.27 12.36 23.16
N LYS A 72 -28.49 12.08 23.64
CA LYS A 72 -29.62 11.52 22.84
C LYS A 72 -29.90 12.52 21.70
N ALA A 73 -30.41 12.22 20.50
CA ALA A 73 -31.19 11.14 19.89
C ALA A 73 -30.89 11.20 18.36
N THR A 74 -31.29 10.33 17.43
CA THR A 74 -32.65 9.81 17.20
C THR A 74 -32.63 8.67 16.17
N LEU A 75 -33.55 7.74 16.39
CA LEU A 75 -33.95 6.58 15.63
C LEU A 75 -34.14 6.78 14.11
N GLY A 76 -33.57 5.85 13.32
CA GLY A 76 -34.00 5.50 11.98
C GLY A 76 -34.21 3.98 11.90
N LYS A 77 -35.43 3.53 12.15
CA LYS A 77 -35.86 2.13 12.16
C LYS A 77 -36.62 1.83 10.87
N LYS A 78 -36.07 0.98 9.99
CA LYS A 78 -36.88 -0.01 9.25
C LYS A 78 -36.00 -1.14 8.70
N SER A 79 -36.20 -2.30 9.32
CA SER A 79 -35.76 -3.62 8.89
C SER A 79 -36.72 -4.14 7.81
N LYS A 80 -36.21 -4.89 6.82
CA LYS A 80 -36.97 -6.00 6.25
C LYS A 80 -36.05 -7.19 5.96
N LYS A 81 -36.35 -8.26 6.70
CA LYS A 81 -35.90 -9.65 6.67
C LYS A 81 -36.54 -10.40 5.49
N SER A 82 -35.81 -11.35 4.91
CA SER A 82 -36.29 -12.63 4.31
C SER A 82 -35.04 -13.46 3.95
N GLU A 83 -34.69 -14.50 4.72
CA GLU A 83 -34.96 -15.95 4.45
C GLU A 83 -34.33 -16.43 3.13
N GLN A 84 -33.21 -17.17 3.11
CA GLN A 84 -32.94 -18.56 3.52
C GLN A 84 -33.61 -19.66 2.66
N SER A 85 -32.78 -20.32 1.82
CA SER A 85 -32.84 -21.74 1.42
C SER A 85 -31.47 -22.10 0.83
N SER A 86 -30.65 -23.03 1.32
CA SER A 86 -30.83 -24.42 1.80
C SER A 86 -30.85 -25.45 0.67
N VAL A 87 -29.94 -26.44 0.80
CA VAL A 87 -29.83 -27.76 0.12
C VAL A 87 -29.22 -27.71 -1.31
N SER A 88 -28.17 -28.44 -1.69
CA SER A 88 -27.76 -29.81 -1.34
C SER A 88 -26.25 -30.00 -1.15
N GLN A 89 -25.90 -30.79 -0.14
CA GLN A 89 -24.67 -31.60 -0.10
C GLN A 89 -24.92 -32.91 -0.86
N THR A 90 -23.93 -33.34 -1.63
CA THR A 90 -23.78 -34.75 -2.04
C THR A 90 -22.30 -35.14 -1.85
N THR A 91 -22.05 -35.92 -0.80
CA THR A 91 -20.94 -36.88 -0.64
C THR A 91 -21.41 -38.16 -1.39
N ILE A 92 -20.65 -39.03 -2.04
CA ILE A 92 -19.36 -39.75 -1.86
C ILE A 92 -18.95 -40.12 -3.34
N GLU A 93 -17.72 -40.38 -3.80
CA GLU A 93 -16.80 -41.46 -3.43
C GLU A 93 -15.62 -41.47 -4.42
N GLU A 94 -14.46 -41.90 -3.92
CA GLU A 94 -13.27 -42.26 -4.70
C GLU A 94 -13.61 -43.26 -5.79
N THR A 95 -13.02 -43.12 -6.98
CA THR A 95 -12.26 -44.18 -7.67
C THR A 95 -11.72 -43.64 -8.99
N SER A 96 -10.40 -43.41 -8.97
CA SER A 96 -9.38 -43.79 -9.96
C SER A 96 -9.64 -43.63 -11.48
N THR A 97 -8.59 -43.09 -12.12
CA THR A 97 -7.96 -43.61 -13.34
C THR A 97 -8.36 -42.99 -14.68
N THR A 98 -7.37 -42.29 -15.25
CA THR A 98 -7.11 -42.08 -16.69
C THR A 98 -7.86 -40.94 -17.36
N ARG A 99 -7.27 -39.74 -17.29
CA ARG A 99 -6.99 -38.83 -18.43
C ARG A 99 -6.53 -37.46 -17.94
N GLU A 100 -5.26 -37.33 -17.56
CA GLU A 100 -4.64 -35.99 -17.48
C GLU A 100 -3.12 -36.03 -17.64
N VAL A 101 -2.64 -36.79 -18.63
CA VAL A 101 -1.23 -36.76 -19.05
C VAL A 101 -1.15 -36.11 -20.42
N THR A 102 -1.38 -34.79 -20.50
CA THR A 102 -0.97 -33.97 -21.66
C THR A 102 -0.95 -32.45 -21.39
N LYS A 103 -1.12 -31.98 -20.15
CA LYS A 103 -1.08 -30.53 -19.85
C LYS A 103 0.10 -30.08 -18.98
N ALA A 104 1.03 -31.00 -18.69
CA ALA A 104 2.27 -30.71 -17.96
C ALA A 104 3.46 -30.39 -18.88
N ALA A 105 3.45 -30.83 -20.14
CA ALA A 105 4.58 -30.68 -21.05
C ALA A 105 4.72 -29.27 -21.68
N GLU A 106 3.61 -28.53 -21.86
CA GLU A 106 3.65 -27.20 -22.51
C GLU A 106 4.18 -26.09 -21.57
N LYS A 107 4.18 -26.32 -20.25
CA LYS A 107 4.69 -25.35 -19.27
C LYS A 107 6.21 -25.42 -19.09
N GLU A 108 6.84 -26.53 -19.46
CA GLU A 108 8.29 -26.74 -19.35
C GLU A 108 9.07 -26.07 -20.50
N GLU A 109 8.53 -26.08 -21.72
CA GLU A 109 9.14 -25.39 -22.88
C GLU A 109 9.25 -23.87 -22.67
N GLY A 110 8.25 -23.28 -21.99
CA GLY A 110 8.24 -21.87 -21.61
C GLY A 110 9.16 -21.54 -20.43
N PHE A 111 9.45 -22.50 -19.56
CA PHE A 111 10.32 -22.29 -18.39
C PHE A 111 11.80 -22.38 -18.77
N LEU A 112 12.20 -23.43 -19.51
CA LEU A 112 13.58 -23.57 -20.01
C LEU A 112 13.95 -22.46 -21.01
N SER A 113 13.00 -21.98 -21.81
CA SER A 113 13.20 -20.82 -22.71
C SER A 113 13.39 -19.48 -21.99
N ARG A 114 13.10 -19.40 -20.69
CA ARG A 114 13.24 -18.20 -19.85
C ARG A 114 14.41 -18.31 -18.88
N PHE A 115 14.95 -19.51 -18.67
CA PHE A 115 16.16 -19.73 -17.88
C PHE A 115 17.36 -19.06 -18.58
N GLY A 116 18.13 -18.25 -17.87
CA GLY A 116 19.27 -17.50 -18.44
C GLY A 116 18.92 -16.23 -19.23
N LYS A 117 17.65 -16.01 -19.60
CA LYS A 117 17.21 -14.70 -20.13
C LYS A 117 16.97 -13.77 -18.95
N LYS A 118 17.58 -12.57 -18.97
CA LYS A 118 17.24 -11.51 -18.02
C LYS A 118 15.75 -11.19 -18.17
N ILE A 119 14.93 -11.74 -17.28
CA ILE A 119 13.53 -11.33 -17.15
C ILE A 119 13.60 -9.86 -16.76
N LYS A 120 13.33 -8.96 -17.73
CA LYS A 120 13.11 -7.55 -17.42
C LYS A 120 11.94 -7.56 -16.44
N LYS A 121 12.21 -7.32 -15.15
CA LYS A 121 11.15 -7.17 -14.16
C LYS A 121 10.15 -6.18 -14.76
N PRO A 122 8.83 -6.47 -14.77
CA PRO A 122 7.87 -5.43 -15.09
C PRO A 122 8.24 -4.27 -14.17
N LYS A 123 8.63 -3.14 -14.78
CA LYS A 123 8.85 -1.91 -14.04
C LYS A 123 7.47 -1.51 -13.55
N THR A 124 7.06 -2.07 -12.42
CA THR A 124 6.19 -1.35 -11.49
C THR A 124 7.06 -0.20 -11.00
N ASP A 125 7.20 0.81 -11.85
CA ASP A 125 7.89 2.04 -11.51
C ASP A 125 7.11 2.54 -10.29
N ARG A 126 7.71 2.43 -9.09
CA ARG A 126 7.19 2.92 -7.79
C ARG A 126 6.87 4.43 -7.81
N GLN A 127 7.06 5.04 -8.96
CA GLN A 127 6.98 6.44 -9.33
C GLN A 127 5.83 6.70 -10.32
N SER A 128 5.06 5.68 -10.70
CA SER A 128 3.91 5.81 -11.61
C SER A 128 2.58 5.63 -10.88
N VAL A 129 1.60 6.47 -11.23
CA VAL A 129 0.23 6.45 -10.73
C VAL A 129 -0.70 6.42 -11.93
N SER A 130 -1.48 5.35 -12.07
CA SER A 130 -2.55 5.28 -13.07
C SER A 130 -3.89 5.65 -12.45
N SER A 131 -4.68 6.46 -13.15
CA SER A 131 -6.02 6.85 -12.71
C SER A 131 -6.85 7.30 -13.90
N ARG A 132 -8.17 7.38 -13.70
CA ARG A 132 -9.09 7.99 -14.64
C ARG A 132 -9.26 9.49 -14.36
N VAL A 133 -9.42 10.28 -15.41
CA VAL A 133 -9.76 11.71 -15.33
C VAL A 133 -11.26 11.87 -15.03
N THR A 134 -11.60 12.56 -13.94
CA THR A 134 -12.99 12.88 -13.56
C THR A 134 -13.42 14.27 -14.00
N SER A 135 -12.49 15.21 -14.08
CA SER A 135 -12.81 16.57 -14.53
C SER A 135 -11.66 17.19 -15.30
N VAL A 136 -12.01 18.03 -16.28
CA VAL A 136 -11.06 18.82 -17.08
C VAL A 136 -11.55 20.25 -17.08
N ARG A 137 -10.72 21.18 -16.62
CA ARG A 137 -10.97 22.62 -16.65
C ARG A 137 -9.81 23.32 -17.33
N LYS A 138 -10.01 24.55 -17.79
CA LYS A 138 -8.93 25.40 -18.30
C LYS A 138 -8.65 26.52 -17.32
N SER A 139 -7.37 26.77 -17.04
CA SER A 139 -6.95 27.96 -16.30
C SER A 139 -7.09 29.21 -17.20
N PRO A 140 -7.07 30.42 -16.63
CA PRO A 140 -7.02 31.67 -17.42
C PRO A 140 -5.83 31.73 -18.39
N MET A 141 -4.74 31.00 -18.08
CA MET A 141 -3.56 30.89 -18.93
C MET A 141 -3.68 29.82 -20.04
N GLY A 142 -4.79 29.08 -20.09
CA GLY A 142 -5.05 28.05 -21.09
C GLY A 142 -4.50 26.65 -20.75
N ASN A 143 -3.91 26.46 -19.57
CA ASN A 143 -3.46 25.14 -19.11
C ASN A 143 -4.65 24.28 -18.69
N HIS A 144 -4.60 22.97 -18.94
CA HIS A 144 -5.62 22.07 -18.42
C HIS A 144 -5.37 21.74 -16.94
N ILE A 145 -6.44 21.86 -16.15
CA ILE A 145 -6.52 21.43 -14.75
C ILE A 145 -7.36 20.15 -14.74
N LEU A 146 -6.76 19.07 -14.29
CA LEU A 146 -7.27 17.71 -14.39
C LEU A 146 -7.54 17.17 -12.99
N GLY A 147 -8.81 16.92 -12.68
CA GLY A 147 -9.18 16.15 -11.48
C GLY A 147 -9.17 14.66 -11.81
N LEU A 148 -8.60 13.85 -10.93
CA LEU A 148 -8.49 12.40 -11.08
C LEU A 148 -9.42 11.65 -10.11
N ALA A 149 -9.76 10.41 -10.45
CA ALA A 149 -10.64 9.55 -9.65
C ALA A 149 -10.06 9.22 -8.26
N ASN A 150 -8.74 9.28 -8.10
CA ASN A 150 -8.07 9.15 -6.81
C ASN A 150 -8.09 10.45 -5.96
N GLY A 151 -8.82 11.48 -6.39
CA GLY A 151 -8.94 12.76 -5.70
C GLY A 151 -7.79 13.74 -5.94
N GLN A 152 -6.76 13.36 -6.71
CA GLN A 152 -5.64 14.25 -7.00
C GLN A 152 -5.98 15.23 -8.12
N THR A 153 -5.41 16.43 -8.06
CA THR A 153 -5.52 17.42 -9.13
C THR A 153 -4.15 17.72 -9.74
N TRP A 154 -4.08 17.74 -11.06
CA TRP A 154 -2.87 17.96 -11.83
C TRP A 154 -3.06 19.07 -12.84
N VAL A 155 -2.04 19.90 -13.06
CA VAL A 155 -2.06 20.99 -14.03
C VAL A 155 -0.98 20.78 -15.06
N GLU A 156 -1.31 21.02 -16.33
CA GLU A 156 -0.30 21.07 -17.40
C GLU A 156 0.68 22.23 -17.17
N ASN A 157 1.97 21.97 -17.37
CA ASN A 157 2.98 23.00 -17.23
C ASN A 157 2.91 24.04 -18.36
N GLU A 158 2.47 23.61 -19.55
CA GLU A 158 2.41 24.44 -20.75
C GLU A 158 1.04 24.35 -21.43
N PRO A 159 0.50 25.48 -21.91
CA PRO A 159 -0.80 25.50 -22.55
C PRO A 159 -0.70 24.83 -23.92
N GLY A 160 -1.48 23.76 -24.11
CA GLY A 160 -1.52 23.01 -25.37
C GLY A 160 -2.88 23.07 -26.05
N ARG A 161 -2.90 22.94 -27.39
CA ARG A 161 -4.14 22.71 -28.17
C ARG A 161 -4.72 21.29 -28.01
N ARG A 162 -4.31 20.56 -26.97
CA ARG A 162 -4.69 19.16 -26.75
C ARG A 162 -6.12 19.11 -26.23
N SER A 163 -6.95 18.23 -26.79
CA SER A 163 -8.28 17.96 -26.26
C SER A 163 -8.17 16.78 -25.29
N ILE A 164 -8.05 17.08 -24.00
CA ILE A 164 -8.16 16.08 -22.94
C ILE A 164 -9.63 15.99 -22.56
N LYS A 165 -10.17 14.77 -22.55
CA LYS A 165 -11.58 14.53 -22.21
C LYS A 165 -11.67 13.92 -20.82
N ALA A 166 -12.79 14.21 -20.14
CA ALA A 166 -13.16 13.45 -18.94
C ALA A 166 -13.36 11.97 -19.31
N GLU A 167 -13.22 11.09 -18.32
CA GLU A 167 -13.27 9.62 -18.41
C GLU A 167 -12.07 8.93 -19.11
N GLN A 168 -11.05 9.67 -19.54
CA GLN A 168 -9.85 9.06 -20.11
C GLN A 168 -8.96 8.43 -19.03
N SER A 169 -8.35 7.28 -19.37
CA SER A 169 -7.33 6.66 -18.52
C SER A 169 -5.98 7.34 -18.77
N ILE A 170 -5.30 7.70 -17.69
CA ILE A 170 -3.98 8.33 -17.73
C ILE A 170 -3.01 7.63 -16.79
N THR A 171 -1.73 7.75 -17.10
CA THR A 171 -0.64 7.32 -16.23
C THR A 171 0.30 8.49 -15.99
N VAL A 172 0.44 8.91 -14.73
CA VAL A 172 1.39 9.94 -14.32
C VAL A 172 2.65 9.25 -13.82
N THR A 173 3.79 9.57 -14.42
CA THR A 173 5.10 9.01 -14.06
C THR A 173 6.00 10.13 -13.54
N LYS A 174 6.53 9.95 -12.32
CA LYS A 174 7.57 10.81 -11.78
C LYS A 174 8.88 10.56 -12.53
N LYS A 175 9.43 11.63 -13.08
CA LYS A 175 10.79 11.71 -13.64
C LYS A 175 11.74 12.33 -12.61
N LEU A 176 13.01 12.48 -12.99
CA LEU A 176 14.06 13.00 -12.12
C LEU A 176 13.71 14.36 -11.48
N LEU A 177 13.13 15.28 -12.25
CA LEU A 177 12.81 16.66 -11.81
C LEU A 177 11.36 17.08 -12.08
N SER A 178 10.55 16.23 -12.70
CA SER A 178 9.21 16.60 -13.15
C SER A 178 8.26 15.41 -13.13
N PHE A 179 6.98 15.67 -13.34
CA PHE A 179 6.00 14.62 -13.58
C PHE A 179 5.55 14.67 -15.04
N GLU A 180 5.40 13.51 -15.65
CA GLU A 180 4.89 13.36 -17.01
C GLU A 180 3.62 12.54 -16.97
N MET A 181 2.55 13.08 -17.51
CA MET A 181 1.30 12.37 -17.73
C MET A 181 1.28 11.80 -19.14
N GLN A 182 1.03 10.51 -19.26
CA GLN A 182 0.77 9.81 -20.51
C GLN A 182 -0.73 9.59 -20.66
N LEU A 183 -1.27 10.06 -21.78
CA LEU A 183 -2.66 9.82 -22.20
C LEU A 183 -2.76 8.46 -22.90
N GLU A 184 -3.97 7.92 -22.97
CA GLU A 184 -4.28 6.70 -23.73
C GLU A 184 -3.87 6.80 -25.21
N SER A 185 -3.94 8.00 -25.80
CA SER A 185 -3.43 8.27 -27.16
C SER A 185 -1.91 8.08 -27.33
N GLY A 186 -1.17 7.77 -26.28
CA GLY A 186 0.30 7.67 -26.25
C GLY A 186 1.00 9.02 -26.11
N ARG A 187 0.27 10.13 -26.24
CA ARG A 187 0.81 11.48 -26.05
C ARG A 187 1.22 11.71 -24.59
N ARG A 188 2.27 12.50 -24.41
CA ARG A 188 2.86 12.82 -23.11
C ARG A 188 2.79 14.31 -22.83
N VAL A 189 2.57 14.68 -21.58
CA VAL A 189 2.44 16.06 -21.13
C VAL A 189 3.17 16.24 -19.82
N ALA A 190 3.98 17.29 -19.70
CA ALA A 190 4.57 17.66 -18.43
C ALA A 190 3.50 18.26 -17.53
N VAL A 191 3.40 17.75 -16.31
CA VAL A 191 2.40 18.16 -15.33
C VAL A 191 3.04 18.44 -13.98
N HIS A 192 2.35 19.21 -13.16
CA HIS A 192 2.64 19.34 -11.74
C HIS A 192 1.35 19.16 -10.95
N ARG A 193 1.48 18.74 -9.70
CA ARG A 193 0.35 18.52 -8.80
C ARG A 193 -0.04 19.84 -8.15
N ILE A 194 -1.35 20.08 -8.04
CA ILE A 194 -1.90 21.11 -7.18
C ILE A 194 -2.78 20.42 -6.14
N ASP A 195 -2.49 20.65 -4.87
CA ASP A 195 -3.26 20.13 -3.74
C ASP A 195 -4.35 21.12 -3.33
#